data_AF-A0A225B7P0-F1
#
_entry.id   AF-A0A225B7P0-F1
#
_cell.length_a   1.000
_cell.length_b   1.000
_cell.length_c   1.000
_cell.angle_alpha   90.00
_cell.angle_beta   90.00
_cell.angle_gamma   90.00
#
_symmetry.space_group_name_H-M   'P 1'
#
loop_
_entity.id
_entity.type
_entity.pdbx_description
1 polymer ?
#
loop_
_entity_poly.entity_id
_entity_poly.type
_entity_poly.pdbx_seq_one_letter_code
_entity_poly.pdbx_strand_id
1 'polypeptide(L)'
;MSKKAKGKKMADPNETSKLLAAKISQLEQDAAGEKDQEAEIEREVKKATRDLNQLLSNIESPMTRLETVHKKYTELLAEMKKLDRDYTKSKKRADQLQKDQDKGKSELSKTATMKDKLEKLCRELTKENKKVKDENKKLEETEKRARMIVNERLNSLLVDIQDVMAPKESRKYEKMDIDMDEAIRTKIKTIGEKFELREFHVKALLRSKDAEIQSLTAKYEEQKRVAESEASRCRALTAQVSTFSHTEVELRSQLNIYVEKFKQVEDTLNNSNELFLTFRKEMEEMSKKTKRLEKENLTLTRKHDQTNRNILEMAEERNRNQQELEKYQKKCHHLEALCRRMQEQGRGHGFTGGDSNNVEQASIEKPVFGPPPPPALAEARTNGNKNIISF
;
A
#
# COMPACT_ATOMS: atom_id res chain seq x y z
N MET A 1 61.32 28.69 -29.60
CA MET A 1 60.13 27.84 -29.83
C MET A 1 59.12 28.12 -28.71
N SER A 2 58.15 29.00 -28.97
CA SER A 2 57.26 29.58 -27.95
C SER A 2 56.11 28.64 -27.56
N LYS A 3 55.88 28.49 -26.25
CA LYS A 3 54.70 27.87 -25.64
C LYS A 3 53.45 28.72 -25.95
N LYS A 4 52.43 28.12 -26.59
CA LYS A 4 51.12 28.77 -26.78
C LYS A 4 50.12 28.26 -25.74
N ALA A 5 49.59 29.20 -24.95
CA ALA A 5 48.61 28.98 -23.90
C ALA A 5 47.17 28.82 -24.45
N LYS A 6 46.31 28.20 -23.63
CA LYS A 6 44.90 27.84 -23.83
C LYS A 6 44.02 28.97 -24.37
N GLY A 7 43.23 28.68 -25.41
CA GLY A 7 42.03 29.44 -25.78
C GLY A 7 40.77 28.74 -25.24
N LYS A 8 40.13 29.33 -24.23
CA LYS A 8 38.79 28.95 -23.76
C LYS A 8 37.80 29.57 -24.75
N LYS A 9 37.07 28.76 -25.53
CA LYS A 9 35.99 29.25 -26.41
C LYS A 9 35.00 30.05 -25.56
N MET A 10 34.80 31.33 -25.89
CA MET A 10 33.73 32.15 -25.32
C MET A 10 32.38 31.62 -25.86
N ALA A 11 31.43 31.35 -24.97
CA ALA A 11 30.08 30.93 -25.34
C ALA A 11 29.36 32.05 -26.10
N ASP A 12 28.53 31.69 -27.05
CA ASP A 12 27.81 32.60 -27.95
C ASP A 12 26.90 33.56 -27.13
N PRO A 13 26.97 34.89 -27.32
CA PRO A 13 26.11 35.86 -26.65
C PRO A 13 24.60 35.55 -26.76
N ASN A 14 24.19 34.88 -27.84
CA ASN A 14 22.79 34.53 -28.05
C ASN A 14 22.37 33.29 -27.24
N GLU A 15 23.28 32.33 -27.03
CA GLU A 15 23.03 31.18 -26.14
C GLU A 15 22.99 31.62 -24.67
N THR A 16 23.89 32.51 -24.27
CA THR A 16 23.91 33.04 -22.90
C THR A 16 22.67 33.87 -22.59
N SER A 17 22.18 34.68 -23.54
CA SER A 17 20.92 35.41 -23.40
C SER A 17 19.70 34.48 -23.28
N LYS A 18 19.66 33.39 -24.06
CA LYS A 18 18.57 32.39 -23.96
C LYS A 18 18.59 31.63 -22.64
N LEU A 19 19.77 31.26 -22.14
CA LEU A 19 19.93 30.62 -20.84
C LEU A 19 19.50 31.54 -19.69
N LEU A 20 19.81 32.84 -19.79
CA LEU A 20 19.36 33.86 -18.84
C LEU A 20 17.84 34.00 -18.84
N ALA A 21 17.22 34.11 -20.01
CA ALA A 21 15.76 34.20 -20.13
C ALA A 21 15.05 32.95 -19.58
N ALA A 22 15.58 31.75 -19.86
CA ALA A 22 15.06 30.51 -19.30
C ALA A 22 15.21 30.46 -17.76
N LYS A 23 16.32 30.97 -17.22
CA LYS A 23 16.55 31.02 -15.77
C LYS A 23 15.61 32.02 -15.08
N ILE A 24 15.37 33.18 -15.70
CA ILE A 24 14.41 34.19 -15.19
C ILE A 24 13.00 33.61 -15.16
N SER A 25 12.57 33.00 -16.27
CA SER A 25 11.24 32.36 -16.35
C SER A 25 11.04 31.25 -15.32
N GLN A 26 12.08 30.46 -15.02
CA GLN A 26 12.03 29.44 -13.96
C GLN A 26 11.85 30.07 -12.59
N LEU A 27 12.63 31.11 -12.27
CA LEU A 27 12.56 31.79 -10.97
C LEU A 27 11.23 32.51 -10.75
N GLU A 28 10.65 33.10 -11.80
CA GLU A 28 9.32 33.71 -11.74
C GLU A 28 8.22 32.67 -11.50
N GLN A 29 8.33 31.49 -12.12
CA GLN A 29 7.39 30.39 -11.92
C GLN A 29 7.50 29.79 -10.52
N ASP A 30 8.71 29.63 -9.99
CA ASP A 30 8.95 29.15 -8.64
C ASP A 30 8.39 30.14 -7.60
N ALA A 31 8.61 31.45 -7.78
CA ALA A 31 8.08 32.51 -6.91
C ALA A 31 6.55 32.60 -6.95
N ALA A 32 5.93 32.39 -8.11
CA ALA A 32 4.48 32.30 -8.24
C ALA A 32 3.91 31.11 -7.45
N GLY A 33 4.59 29.95 -7.53
CA GLY A 33 4.20 28.75 -6.78
C GLY A 33 4.31 28.91 -5.26
N GLU A 34 5.35 29.59 -4.76
CA GLU A 34 5.49 29.89 -3.33
C GLU A 34 4.37 30.80 -2.82
N LYS A 35 4.00 31.82 -3.60
CA LYS A 35 2.92 32.75 -3.25
C LYS A 35 1.56 32.06 -3.17
N ASP A 36 1.28 31.13 -4.09
CA ASP A 36 0.05 30.34 -4.08
C ASP A 36 0.00 29.38 -2.87
N GLN A 37 1.13 28.75 -2.52
CA GLN A 37 1.22 27.91 -1.32
C GLN A 37 1.00 28.71 -0.03
N GLU A 38 1.56 29.92 0.06
CA GLU A 38 1.39 30.76 1.24
C GLU A 38 -0.09 31.22 1.39
N ALA A 39 -0.75 31.55 0.28
CA ALA A 39 -2.18 31.86 0.28
C ALA A 39 -3.06 30.65 0.66
N GLU A 40 -2.70 29.44 0.25
CA GLU A 40 -3.37 28.19 0.63
C GLU A 40 -3.26 27.96 2.16
N ILE A 41 -2.05 28.11 2.71
CA ILE A 41 -1.77 27.96 4.15
C ILE A 41 -2.61 28.97 4.93
N GLU A 42 -2.66 30.23 4.50
CA GLU A 42 -3.44 31.26 5.19
C GLU A 42 -4.95 30.94 5.21
N ARG A 43 -5.48 30.38 4.11
CA ARG A 43 -6.89 29.96 4.02
C ARG A 43 -7.20 28.80 4.97
N GLU A 44 -6.33 27.79 5.02
CA GLU A 44 -6.51 26.63 5.91
C GLU A 44 -6.38 27.04 7.38
N VAL A 45 -5.44 27.92 7.73
CA VAL A 45 -5.32 28.48 9.08
C VAL A 45 -6.59 29.24 9.48
N LYS A 46 -7.14 30.09 8.59
CA LYS A 46 -8.39 30.82 8.83
C LYS A 46 -9.58 29.87 9.03
N LYS A 47 -9.65 28.80 8.25
CA LYS A 47 -10.70 27.77 8.36
C LYS A 47 -10.59 27.01 9.68
N ALA A 48 -9.42 26.46 10.00
CA ALA A 48 -9.16 25.76 11.26
C ALA A 48 -9.47 26.64 12.49
N THR A 49 -9.16 27.93 12.42
CA THR A 49 -9.48 28.90 13.46
C THR A 49 -10.99 29.10 13.63
N ARG A 50 -11.75 29.16 12.53
CA ARG A 50 -13.22 29.25 12.59
C ARG A 50 -13.85 27.98 13.18
N ASP A 51 -13.40 26.82 12.72
CA ASP A 51 -13.91 25.52 13.17
C ASP A 51 -13.65 25.31 14.67
N LEU A 52 -12.45 25.70 15.14
CA LEU A 52 -12.11 25.64 16.57
C LEU A 52 -13.01 26.58 17.38
N ASN A 53 -13.22 27.82 16.94
CA ASN A 53 -14.09 28.76 17.65
C ASN A 53 -15.55 28.28 17.70
N GLN A 54 -16.05 27.68 16.61
CA GLN A 54 -17.40 27.10 16.57
C GLN A 54 -17.54 25.88 17.49
N LEU A 55 -16.50 25.04 17.58
CA LEU A 55 -16.48 23.93 18.53
C LEU A 55 -16.53 24.45 19.97
N LEU A 56 -15.79 25.52 20.28
CA LEU A 56 -15.73 26.11 21.61
C LEU A 56 -17.03 26.83 22.01
N SER A 57 -17.77 27.43 21.06
CA SER A 57 -19.06 28.05 21.36
C SER A 57 -20.13 27.06 21.82
N ASN A 58 -19.99 25.78 21.44
CA ASN A 58 -20.93 24.72 21.80
C ASN A 58 -20.64 24.08 23.17
N ILE A 59 -19.57 24.50 23.85
CA ILE A 59 -19.17 23.96 25.16
C ILE A 59 -19.43 25.02 26.23
N GLU A 60 -20.42 24.79 27.09
CA GLU A 60 -20.81 25.75 28.15
C GLU A 60 -19.77 25.84 29.28
N SER A 61 -19.20 24.70 29.69
CA SER A 61 -18.21 24.65 30.77
C SER A 61 -16.88 25.29 30.36
N PRO A 62 -16.39 26.32 31.07
CA PRO A 62 -15.07 26.91 30.81
C PRO A 62 -13.91 25.93 30.95
N MET A 63 -14.01 25.00 31.91
CA MET A 63 -12.98 23.97 32.13
C MET A 63 -12.90 22.99 30.96
N THR A 64 -14.06 22.52 30.47
CA THR A 64 -14.11 21.59 29.33
C THR A 64 -13.65 22.27 28.03
N ARG A 65 -13.88 23.58 27.87
CA ARG A 65 -13.30 24.37 26.77
C ARG A 65 -11.77 24.36 26.82
N LEU A 66 -11.19 24.63 27.99
CA LEU A 66 -9.74 24.64 28.17
C LEU A 66 -9.11 23.27 27.86
N GLU A 67 -9.70 22.19 28.37
CA GLU A 67 -9.25 20.82 28.11
C GLU A 67 -9.32 20.46 26.62
N THR A 68 -10.39 20.88 25.94
CA THR A 68 -10.57 20.65 24.48
C THR A 68 -9.52 21.38 23.67
N VAL A 69 -9.25 22.65 23.99
CA VAL A 69 -8.18 23.44 23.35
C VAL A 69 -6.82 22.81 23.59
N HIS A 70 -6.51 22.45 24.84
CA HIS A 70 -5.24 21.83 25.20
C HIS A 70 -5.03 20.50 24.45
N LYS A 71 -6.07 19.66 24.36
CA LYS A 71 -6.06 18.42 23.58
C LYS A 71 -5.79 18.70 22.10
N LYS A 72 -6.47 19.68 21.49
CA LYS A 72 -6.28 20.04 20.08
C LYS A 72 -4.87 20.53 19.78
N TYR A 73 -4.29 21.38 20.63
CA TYR A 73 -2.90 21.82 20.45
C TYR A 73 -1.89 20.66 20.64
N THR A 74 -2.18 19.72 21.54
CA THR A 74 -1.34 18.53 21.73
C THR A 74 -1.36 17.62 20.51
N GLU A 75 -2.55 17.38 19.94
CA GLU A 75 -2.74 16.64 18.69
C GLU A 75 -1.99 17.33 17.54
N LEU A 76 -2.17 18.65 17.37
CA LEU A 76 -1.51 19.43 16.34
C LEU A 76 0.02 19.37 16.44
N LEU A 77 0.58 19.45 17.65
CA LEU A 77 2.03 19.33 17.88
C LEU A 77 2.54 17.93 17.50
N ALA A 78 1.78 16.88 17.81
CA ALA A 78 2.13 15.51 17.45
C ALA A 78 2.10 15.30 15.92
N GLU A 79 1.09 15.83 15.25
CA GLU A 79 0.97 15.81 13.78
C GLU A 79 2.10 16.60 13.12
N MET A 80 2.44 17.79 13.61
CA MET A 80 3.56 18.59 13.11
C MET A 80 4.89 17.83 13.21
N LYS A 81 5.15 17.18 14.35
CA LYS A 81 6.36 16.33 14.54
C LYS A 81 6.37 15.11 13.62
N LYS A 82 5.21 14.53 13.32
CA LYS A 82 5.09 13.42 12.36
C LYS A 82 5.39 13.91 10.95
N LEU A 83 4.80 15.03 10.55
CA LEU A 83 4.99 15.65 9.24
C LEU A 83 6.47 16.02 9.02
N ASP A 84 7.15 16.59 10.02
CA ASP A 84 8.57 16.95 9.93
C ASP A 84 9.49 15.73 9.71
N ARG A 85 9.19 14.60 10.39
CA ARG A 85 9.89 13.33 10.17
C ARG A 85 9.67 12.78 8.77
N ASP A 86 8.43 12.82 8.29
CA ASP A 86 8.07 12.32 6.96
C ASP A 86 8.65 13.21 5.85
N TYR A 87 8.65 14.54 6.04
CA TYR A 87 9.34 15.49 5.18
C TYR A 87 10.84 15.20 5.12
N THR A 88 11.49 14.98 6.26
CA THR A 88 12.93 14.65 6.31
C THR A 88 13.25 13.36 5.55
N LYS A 89 12.41 12.33 5.67
CA LYS A 89 12.55 11.08 4.91
C LYS A 89 12.34 11.31 3.41
N SER A 90 11.30 12.05 3.05
CA SER A 90 10.97 12.37 1.66
C SER A 90 12.09 13.16 0.99
N LYS A 91 12.64 14.17 1.68
CA LYS A 91 13.79 14.96 1.24
C LYS A 91 15.02 14.10 0.99
N LYS A 92 15.38 13.20 1.92
CA LYS A 92 16.49 12.25 1.72
C LYS A 92 16.28 11.35 0.50
N ARG A 93 15.04 10.89 0.27
CA ARG A 93 14.70 10.09 -0.91
C ARG A 93 14.83 10.90 -2.20
N ALA A 94 14.37 12.15 -2.21
CA ALA A 94 14.52 13.05 -3.34
C ALA A 94 16.01 13.31 -3.67
N ASP A 95 16.83 13.60 -2.66
CA ASP A 95 18.28 13.80 -2.84
C ASP A 95 18.97 12.55 -3.40
N GLN A 96 18.56 11.36 -2.96
CA GLN A 96 19.09 10.11 -3.47
C GLN A 96 18.68 9.88 -4.93
N LEU A 97 17.41 10.09 -5.27
CA LEU A 97 16.91 9.98 -6.64
C LEU A 97 17.62 10.97 -7.57
N GLN A 98 17.91 12.18 -7.10
CA GLN A 98 18.66 13.16 -7.87
C GLN A 98 20.10 12.69 -8.16
N LYS A 99 20.79 12.13 -7.15
CA LYS A 99 22.12 11.54 -7.34
C LYS A 99 22.12 10.37 -8.31
N ASP A 100 21.11 9.49 -8.23
CA ASP A 100 20.98 8.35 -9.13
C ASP A 100 20.68 8.80 -10.57
N GLN A 101 19.86 9.84 -10.73
CA GLN A 101 19.60 10.46 -12.03
C GLN A 101 20.89 11.03 -12.64
N ASP A 102 21.68 11.77 -11.86
CA ASP A 102 22.93 12.37 -12.35
C ASP A 102 23.99 11.31 -12.68
N LYS A 103 24.06 10.25 -11.88
CA LYS A 103 24.87 9.07 -12.18
C LYS A 103 24.43 8.41 -13.49
N GLY A 104 23.13 8.19 -13.68
CA GLY A 104 22.57 7.64 -14.91
C GLY A 104 22.86 8.51 -16.14
N LYS A 105 22.75 9.83 -16.04
CA LYS A 105 23.13 10.77 -17.11
C LYS A 105 24.62 10.67 -17.47
N SER A 106 25.49 10.57 -16.46
CA SER A 106 26.94 10.41 -16.67
C SER A 106 27.28 9.09 -17.37
N GLU A 107 26.65 7.99 -16.94
CA GLU A 107 26.83 6.67 -17.55
C GLU A 107 26.30 6.63 -18.99
N LEU A 108 25.14 7.24 -19.25
CA LEU A 108 24.59 7.35 -20.61
C LEU A 108 25.53 8.12 -21.54
N SER A 109 26.09 9.24 -21.08
CA SER A 109 27.06 10.03 -21.85
C SER A 109 28.34 9.25 -22.16
N LYS A 110 28.85 8.47 -21.20
CA LYS A 110 30.00 7.56 -21.41
C LYS A 110 29.67 6.48 -22.44
N THR A 111 28.51 5.86 -22.33
CA THR A 111 28.04 4.80 -23.25
C THR A 111 27.88 5.35 -24.66
N ALA A 112 27.27 6.53 -24.83
CA ALA A 112 27.17 7.20 -26.13
C ALA A 112 28.56 7.45 -26.74
N THR A 113 29.51 7.94 -25.95
CA THR A 113 30.88 8.18 -26.41
C THR A 113 31.59 6.87 -26.82
N MET A 114 31.38 5.78 -26.09
CA MET A 114 31.95 4.46 -26.43
C MET A 114 31.31 3.90 -27.69
N LYS A 115 30.00 4.05 -27.85
CA LYS A 115 29.27 3.69 -29.07
C LYS A 115 29.86 4.41 -30.29
N ASP A 116 30.04 5.73 -30.21
CA ASP A 116 30.62 6.51 -31.31
C ASP A 116 32.03 6.06 -31.68
N LYS A 117 32.85 5.68 -30.69
CA LYS A 117 34.20 5.11 -30.93
C LYS A 117 34.13 3.76 -31.63
N LEU A 118 33.23 2.87 -31.18
CA LEU A 118 33.04 1.55 -31.79
C LEU A 118 32.52 1.67 -33.23
N GLU A 119 31.56 2.58 -33.49
CA GLU A 119 31.06 2.82 -34.84
C GLU A 119 32.17 3.33 -35.78
N LYS A 120 33.04 4.22 -35.29
CA LYS A 120 34.22 4.66 -36.05
C LYS A 120 35.18 3.52 -36.36
N LEU A 121 35.52 2.71 -35.35
CA LEU A 121 36.38 1.53 -35.53
C LEU A 121 35.79 0.53 -36.52
N CYS A 122 34.48 0.26 -36.45
CA CYS A 122 33.80 -0.63 -37.40
C CYS A 122 33.84 -0.09 -38.83
N ARG A 123 33.67 1.23 -39.02
CA ARG A 123 33.80 1.87 -40.35
C ARG A 123 35.24 1.79 -40.87
N GLU A 124 36.24 2.05 -40.02
CA GLU A 124 37.66 1.94 -40.39
C GLU A 124 38.04 0.50 -40.73
N LEU A 125 37.63 -0.48 -39.93
CA LEU A 125 37.87 -1.90 -40.17
C LEU A 125 37.23 -2.36 -41.48
N THR A 126 36.02 -1.91 -41.79
CA THR A 126 35.35 -2.21 -43.06
C THR A 126 36.13 -1.61 -44.24
N LYS A 127 36.66 -0.40 -44.10
CA LYS A 127 37.46 0.27 -45.11
C LYS A 127 38.80 -0.43 -45.36
N GLU A 128 39.51 -0.81 -44.30
CA GLU A 128 40.77 -1.56 -44.40
C GLU A 128 40.55 -2.97 -44.99
N ASN A 129 39.50 -3.69 -44.60
CA ASN A 129 39.17 -4.98 -45.23
C ASN A 129 38.91 -4.85 -46.73
N LYS A 130 38.22 -3.78 -47.16
CA LYS A 130 38.01 -3.52 -48.59
C LYS A 130 39.35 -3.24 -49.30
N LYS A 131 40.21 -2.43 -48.69
CA LYS A 131 41.53 -2.10 -49.22
C LYS A 131 42.41 -3.35 -49.37
N VAL A 132 42.48 -4.21 -48.35
CA VAL A 132 43.22 -5.48 -48.39
C VAL A 132 42.66 -6.40 -49.47
N LYS A 133 41.33 -6.48 -49.63
CA LYS A 133 40.71 -7.26 -50.71
C LYS A 133 41.11 -6.75 -52.10
N ASP A 134 41.11 -5.43 -52.29
CA ASP A 134 41.50 -4.81 -53.55
C ASP A 134 43.01 -4.99 -53.85
N GLU A 135 43.87 -4.90 -52.82
CA GLU A 135 45.31 -5.14 -52.93
C GLU A 135 45.62 -6.61 -53.26
N ASN A 136 44.96 -7.58 -52.59
CA ASN A 136 45.10 -9.00 -52.89
C ASN A 136 44.71 -9.31 -54.34
N LYS A 137 43.61 -8.72 -54.84
CA LYS A 137 43.19 -8.90 -56.23
C LYS A 137 44.24 -8.35 -57.21
N LYS A 138 44.80 -7.16 -56.94
CA LYS A 138 45.89 -6.59 -57.76
C LYS A 138 47.14 -7.47 -57.73
N LEU A 139 47.48 -8.03 -56.57
CA LEU A 139 48.61 -8.93 -56.41
C LEU A 139 48.41 -10.21 -57.24
N GLU A 140 47.22 -10.82 -57.17
CA GLU A 140 46.85 -12.00 -57.96
C GLU A 140 46.93 -11.73 -59.47
N GLU A 141 46.43 -10.58 -59.93
CA GLU A 141 46.55 -10.17 -61.34
C GLU A 141 48.01 -9.95 -61.79
N THR A 142 48.84 -9.43 -60.89
CA THR A 142 50.27 -9.20 -61.15
C THR A 142 51.02 -10.52 -61.19
N GLU A 143 50.74 -11.43 -60.26
CA GLU A 143 51.30 -12.77 -60.23
C GLU A 143 50.91 -13.58 -61.47
N LYS A 144 49.63 -13.52 -61.87
CA LYS A 144 49.15 -14.18 -63.09
C LYS A 144 49.89 -13.68 -64.33
N ARG A 145 50.12 -12.35 -64.45
CA ARG A 145 50.93 -11.76 -65.52
C ARG A 145 52.38 -12.25 -65.48
N ALA A 146 53.01 -12.26 -64.30
CA ALA A 146 54.37 -12.77 -64.15
C ALA A 146 54.48 -14.25 -64.54
N ARG A 147 53.53 -15.10 -64.12
CA ARG A 147 53.46 -16.52 -64.50
C ARG A 147 53.32 -16.70 -66.02
N MET A 148 52.49 -15.89 -66.68
CA MET A 148 52.36 -15.92 -68.15
C MET A 148 53.68 -15.58 -68.83
N ILE A 149 54.36 -14.51 -68.41
CA ILE A 149 55.67 -14.12 -68.96
C ILE A 149 56.71 -15.24 -68.76
N VAL A 150 56.74 -15.87 -67.58
CA VAL A 150 57.67 -16.99 -67.31
C VAL A 150 57.35 -18.20 -68.19
N ASN A 151 56.07 -18.56 -68.34
CA ASN A 151 55.67 -19.65 -69.24
C ASN A 151 56.02 -19.36 -70.70
N GLU A 152 55.82 -18.13 -71.17
CA GLU A 152 56.19 -17.72 -72.53
C GLU A 152 57.70 -17.85 -72.76
N ARG A 153 58.51 -17.40 -71.79
CA ARG A 153 59.97 -17.58 -71.82
C ARG A 153 60.39 -19.06 -71.80
N LEU A 154 59.73 -19.89 -70.99
CA LEU A 154 60.00 -21.32 -70.95
C LEU A 154 59.63 -22.00 -72.26
N ASN A 155 58.50 -21.65 -72.87
CA ASN A 155 58.10 -22.16 -74.18
C ASN A 155 59.09 -21.75 -75.27
N SER A 156 59.54 -20.49 -75.27
CA SER A 156 60.61 -20.03 -76.18
C SER A 156 61.89 -20.85 -75.99
N LEU A 157 62.32 -21.04 -74.74
CA LEU A 157 63.50 -21.84 -74.44
C LEU A 157 63.34 -23.31 -74.87
N LEU A 158 62.15 -23.89 -74.75
CA LEU A 158 61.87 -25.24 -75.21
C LEU A 158 61.97 -25.35 -76.74
N VAL A 159 61.53 -24.32 -77.49
CA VAL A 159 61.72 -24.23 -78.94
C VAL A 159 63.21 -24.13 -79.27
N ASP A 160 63.95 -23.26 -78.58
CA ASP A 160 65.39 -23.13 -78.77
C ASP A 160 66.13 -24.47 -78.50
N ILE A 161 65.71 -25.21 -77.47
CA ILE A 161 66.25 -26.54 -77.16
C ILE A 161 65.88 -27.55 -78.27
N GLN A 162 64.65 -27.53 -78.78
CA GLN A 162 64.22 -28.39 -79.89
C GLN A 162 65.05 -28.12 -81.16
N ASP A 163 65.37 -26.85 -81.44
CA ASP A 163 66.22 -26.43 -82.56
C ASP A 163 67.69 -26.85 -82.38
N VAL A 164 68.19 -26.88 -81.14
CA VAL A 164 69.54 -27.40 -80.82
C VAL A 164 69.59 -28.93 -80.86
N MET A 165 68.49 -29.62 -80.55
CA MET A 165 68.38 -31.09 -80.64
C MET A 165 68.18 -31.61 -82.08
N ALA A 166 67.96 -30.74 -83.07
CA ALA A 166 68.02 -31.11 -84.49
C ALA A 166 69.44 -31.61 -84.85
N PRO A 167 69.58 -32.68 -85.66
CA PRO A 167 70.84 -33.41 -85.80
C PRO A 167 71.93 -32.52 -86.42
N LYS A 168 72.82 -32.01 -85.56
CA LYS A 168 74.08 -31.38 -85.91
C LYS A 168 75.23 -32.22 -85.38
N GLU A 169 76.10 -32.61 -86.30
CA GLU A 169 77.23 -33.50 -86.06
C GLU A 169 78.26 -32.92 -85.08
N SER A 170 78.56 -33.75 -84.08
CA SER A 170 79.83 -33.99 -83.36
C SER A 170 80.92 -32.89 -83.30
N ARG A 171 81.39 -32.58 -82.07
CA ARG A 171 82.73 -32.95 -81.53
C ARG A 171 83.16 -31.99 -80.39
N LYS A 172 83.81 -32.57 -79.37
CA LYS A 172 85.09 -32.21 -78.71
C LYS A 172 85.02 -32.32 -77.17
N TYR A 173 85.40 -33.49 -76.68
CA TYR A 173 85.64 -33.83 -75.29
C TYR A 173 87.10 -33.52 -74.95
N GLU A 174 87.38 -32.37 -74.33
CA GLU A 174 88.56 -32.17 -73.44
C GLU A 174 88.56 -30.79 -72.75
N LYS A 175 87.88 -29.77 -73.32
CA LYS A 175 87.53 -28.52 -72.59
C LYS A 175 86.29 -28.65 -71.70
N MET A 176 85.46 -29.66 -71.97
CA MET A 176 84.18 -29.90 -71.30
C MET A 176 84.35 -30.31 -69.83
N ASP A 177 85.50 -30.83 -69.43
CA ASP A 177 85.75 -31.27 -68.05
C ASP A 177 85.90 -30.06 -67.11
N ILE A 178 86.66 -29.03 -67.49
CA ILE A 178 86.83 -27.81 -66.68
C ILE A 178 85.52 -27.00 -66.60
N ASP A 179 84.80 -26.87 -67.73
CA ASP A 179 83.49 -26.20 -67.76
C ASP A 179 82.41 -26.98 -66.99
N MET A 180 82.43 -28.31 -67.03
CA MET A 180 81.53 -29.14 -66.22
C MET A 180 81.83 -29.02 -64.73
N ASP A 181 83.10 -28.98 -64.36
CA ASP A 181 83.53 -28.86 -62.97
C ASP A 181 83.18 -27.48 -62.40
N GLU A 182 83.29 -26.41 -63.21
CA GLU A 182 82.79 -25.07 -62.87
C GLU A 182 81.25 -24.99 -62.83
N ALA A 183 80.56 -25.69 -63.72
CA ALA A 183 79.10 -25.82 -63.69
C ALA A 183 78.61 -26.57 -62.44
N ILE A 184 79.31 -27.63 -62.02
CA ILE A 184 79.04 -28.38 -60.80
C ILE A 184 79.28 -27.48 -59.57
N ARG A 185 80.40 -26.75 -59.52
CA ARG A 185 80.65 -25.76 -58.45
C ARG A 185 79.56 -24.71 -58.35
N THR A 186 79.12 -24.16 -59.49
CA THR A 186 78.03 -23.18 -59.55
C THR A 186 76.70 -23.77 -59.08
N LYS A 187 76.43 -25.04 -59.43
CA LYS A 187 75.22 -25.75 -59.02
C LYS A 187 75.22 -26.06 -57.52
N ILE A 188 76.35 -26.49 -56.95
CA ILE A 188 76.52 -26.68 -55.51
C ILE A 188 76.30 -25.35 -54.77
N LYS A 189 76.89 -24.25 -55.27
CA LYS A 189 76.69 -22.92 -54.71
C LYS A 189 75.22 -22.51 -54.72
N THR A 190 74.54 -22.70 -55.87
CA THR A 190 73.11 -22.40 -56.01
C THR A 190 72.24 -23.25 -55.07
N ILE A 191 72.60 -24.52 -54.87
CA ILE A 191 71.91 -25.39 -53.91
C ILE A 191 72.11 -24.87 -52.49
N GLY A 192 73.34 -24.47 -52.12
CA GLY A 192 73.63 -23.83 -50.82
C GLY A 192 72.78 -22.59 -50.59
N GLU A 193 72.76 -21.65 -51.54
CA GLU A 193 71.95 -20.42 -51.47
C GLU A 193 70.45 -20.73 -51.33
N LYS A 194 69.94 -21.77 -52.02
CA LYS A 194 68.55 -22.23 -51.88
C LYS A 194 68.25 -22.79 -50.49
N PHE A 195 69.17 -23.53 -49.88
CA PHE A 195 69.01 -24.04 -48.51
C PHE A 195 69.02 -22.90 -47.49
N GLU A 196 69.92 -21.93 -47.63
CA GLU A 196 69.95 -20.72 -46.78
C GLU A 196 68.64 -19.92 -46.89
N LEU A 197 68.15 -19.72 -48.12
CA LEU A 197 66.89 -19.03 -48.35
C LEU A 197 65.70 -19.80 -47.72
N ARG A 198 65.69 -21.12 -47.83
CA ARG A 198 64.68 -21.97 -47.19
C ARG A 198 64.75 -21.87 -45.66
N GLU A 199 65.94 -21.87 -45.07
CA GLU A 199 66.11 -21.72 -43.63
C GLU A 199 65.62 -20.35 -43.14
N PHE A 200 65.94 -19.28 -43.89
CA PHE A 200 65.42 -17.94 -43.61
C PHE A 200 63.89 -17.89 -43.70
N HIS A 201 63.31 -18.50 -44.75
CA HIS A 201 61.87 -18.58 -44.92
C HIS A 201 61.18 -19.31 -43.76
N VAL A 202 61.72 -20.46 -43.33
CA VAL A 202 61.19 -21.22 -42.19
C VAL A 202 61.26 -20.39 -40.90
N LYS A 203 62.38 -19.70 -40.63
CA LYS A 203 62.51 -18.81 -39.46
C LYS A 203 61.49 -17.67 -39.51
N ALA A 204 61.27 -17.06 -40.67
CA ALA A 204 60.28 -15.99 -40.83
C ALA A 204 58.84 -16.51 -40.61
N LEU A 205 58.54 -17.70 -41.13
CA LEU A 205 57.23 -18.35 -40.95
C LEU A 205 56.96 -18.66 -39.47
N LEU A 206 57.95 -19.21 -38.74
CA LEU A 206 57.83 -19.48 -37.31
C LEU A 206 57.55 -18.20 -36.52
N ARG A 207 58.28 -17.11 -36.77
CA ARG A 207 58.00 -15.81 -36.12
C ARG A 207 56.58 -15.30 -36.43
N SER A 208 56.11 -15.48 -37.66
CA SER A 208 54.74 -15.11 -38.03
C SER A 208 53.71 -15.93 -37.27
N LYS A 209 53.96 -17.24 -37.07
CA LYS A 209 53.07 -18.12 -36.31
C LYS A 209 53.11 -17.83 -34.81
N ASP A 210 54.26 -17.52 -34.25
CA ASP A 210 54.37 -17.08 -32.85
C ASP A 210 53.59 -15.78 -32.62
N ALA A 211 53.68 -14.81 -33.53
CA ALA A 211 52.91 -13.57 -33.46
C ALA A 211 51.38 -13.82 -33.59
N GLU A 212 50.98 -14.74 -34.46
CA GLU A 212 49.57 -15.15 -34.61
C GLU A 212 49.04 -15.80 -33.32
N ILE A 213 49.80 -16.73 -32.73
CA ILE A 213 49.46 -17.37 -31.45
C ILE A 213 49.33 -16.33 -30.34
N GLN A 214 50.29 -15.41 -30.21
CA GLN A 214 50.23 -14.35 -29.19
C GLN A 214 48.99 -13.46 -29.37
N SER A 215 48.64 -13.10 -30.61
CA SER A 215 47.42 -12.31 -30.87
C SER A 215 46.14 -13.07 -30.51
N LEU A 216 46.07 -14.36 -30.84
CA LEU A 216 44.91 -15.20 -30.51
C LEU A 216 44.79 -15.41 -28.99
N THR A 217 45.89 -15.66 -28.30
CA THR A 217 45.93 -15.79 -26.84
C THR A 217 45.45 -14.49 -26.17
N ALA A 218 45.95 -13.33 -26.60
CA ALA A 218 45.51 -12.05 -26.05
C ALA A 218 44.01 -11.78 -26.29
N LYS A 219 43.49 -12.14 -27.46
CA LYS A 219 42.05 -12.06 -27.76
C LYS A 219 41.23 -13.00 -26.88
N TYR A 220 41.70 -14.22 -26.66
CA TYR A 220 41.05 -15.20 -25.79
C TYR A 220 41.00 -14.71 -24.34
N GLU A 221 42.13 -14.21 -23.81
CA GLU A 221 42.21 -13.66 -22.45
C GLU A 221 41.26 -12.48 -22.26
N GLU A 222 41.17 -11.56 -23.23
CA GLU A 222 40.23 -10.44 -23.14
C GLU A 222 38.77 -10.90 -23.15
N GLN A 223 38.41 -11.85 -24.02
CA GLN A 223 37.05 -12.41 -24.04
C GLN A 223 36.71 -13.15 -22.75
N LYS A 224 37.67 -13.90 -22.20
CA LYS A 224 37.52 -14.57 -20.91
C LYS A 224 37.28 -13.55 -19.78
N ARG A 225 38.06 -12.46 -19.74
CA ARG A 225 37.91 -11.39 -18.75
C ARG A 225 36.54 -10.71 -18.84
N VAL A 226 36.05 -10.44 -20.06
CA VAL A 226 34.71 -9.89 -20.29
C VAL A 226 33.62 -10.85 -19.80
N ALA A 227 33.73 -12.14 -20.13
CA ALA A 227 32.78 -13.16 -19.69
C ALA A 227 32.75 -13.32 -18.16
N GLU A 228 33.91 -13.30 -17.50
CA GLU A 228 34.02 -13.37 -16.04
C GLU A 228 33.41 -12.13 -15.36
N SER A 229 33.68 -10.94 -15.90
CA SER A 229 33.09 -9.68 -15.43
C SER A 229 31.57 -9.70 -15.57
N GLU A 230 31.06 -10.15 -16.72
CA GLU A 230 29.63 -10.23 -16.99
C GLU A 230 28.94 -11.28 -16.10
N ALA A 231 29.56 -12.45 -15.91
CA ALA A 231 29.07 -13.47 -14.99
C ALA A 231 29.02 -12.96 -13.54
N SER A 232 30.02 -12.17 -13.11
CA SER A 232 30.02 -11.52 -11.80
C SER A 232 28.88 -10.50 -11.67
N ARG A 233 28.68 -9.68 -12.70
CA ARG A 233 27.58 -8.70 -12.77
C ARG A 233 26.22 -9.38 -12.69
N CYS A 234 26.01 -10.47 -13.44
CA CYS A 234 24.79 -11.26 -13.40
C CYS A 234 24.54 -11.84 -12.00
N ARG A 235 25.55 -12.43 -11.34
CA ARG A 235 25.40 -12.94 -9.97
C ARG A 235 25.01 -11.85 -8.98
N ALA A 236 25.63 -10.68 -9.06
CA ALA A 236 25.29 -9.54 -8.21
C ALA A 236 23.85 -9.06 -8.44
N LEU A 237 23.42 -8.98 -9.70
CA LEU A 237 22.07 -8.56 -10.06
C LEU A 237 21.02 -9.58 -9.59
N THR A 238 21.28 -10.88 -9.77
CA THR A 238 20.40 -11.96 -9.29
C THR A 238 20.27 -11.92 -7.76
N ALA A 239 21.37 -11.70 -7.03
CA ALA A 239 21.31 -11.54 -5.58
C ALA A 239 20.47 -10.33 -5.17
N GLN A 240 20.64 -9.19 -5.86
CA GLN A 240 19.86 -7.98 -5.60
C GLN A 240 18.35 -8.19 -5.85
N VAL A 241 17.99 -8.81 -6.97
CA VAL A 241 16.59 -9.13 -7.30
C VAL A 241 15.99 -10.09 -6.25
N SER A 242 16.74 -11.09 -5.81
CA SER A 242 16.32 -12.00 -4.75
C SER A 242 16.05 -11.26 -3.43
N THR A 243 16.95 -10.38 -3.02
CA THR A 243 16.76 -9.54 -1.82
C THR A 243 15.52 -8.67 -1.94
N PHE A 244 15.33 -7.97 -3.07
CA PHE A 244 14.13 -7.15 -3.26
C PHE A 244 12.84 -7.97 -3.24
N SER A 245 12.84 -9.14 -3.89
CA SER A 245 11.69 -10.04 -3.86
C SER A 245 11.35 -10.49 -2.44
N HIS A 246 12.35 -10.80 -1.62
CA HIS A 246 12.12 -11.18 -0.22
C HIS A 246 11.53 -10.02 0.60
N THR A 247 12.13 -8.83 0.50
CA THR A 247 11.63 -7.64 1.20
C THR A 247 10.21 -7.26 0.77
N GLU A 248 9.85 -7.50 -0.48
CA GLU A 248 8.52 -7.22 -1.01
C GLU A 248 7.46 -8.15 -0.39
N VAL A 249 7.78 -9.44 -0.28
CA VAL A 249 6.93 -10.43 0.40
C VAL A 249 6.75 -10.09 1.88
N GLU A 250 7.81 -9.69 2.58
CA GLU A 250 7.73 -9.26 3.98
C GLU A 250 6.85 -8.02 4.15
N LEU A 251 6.99 -7.01 3.29
CA LEU A 251 6.17 -5.80 3.33
C LEU A 251 4.70 -6.10 3.03
N ARG A 252 4.41 -7.00 2.07
CA ARG A 252 3.04 -7.47 1.82
C ARG A 252 2.45 -8.20 3.02
N SER A 253 3.24 -9.06 3.68
CA SER A 253 2.83 -9.75 4.90
C SER A 253 2.49 -8.76 6.02
N GLN A 254 3.35 -7.76 6.25
CA GLN A 254 3.08 -6.69 7.22
C GLN A 254 1.81 -5.89 6.87
N LEU A 255 1.61 -5.54 5.60
CA LEU A 255 0.41 -4.86 5.15
C LEU A 255 -0.85 -5.69 5.45
N ASN A 256 -0.80 -6.99 5.18
CA ASN A 256 -1.93 -7.89 5.47
C ASN A 256 -2.25 -7.95 6.97
N ILE A 257 -1.22 -8.00 7.82
CA ILE A 257 -1.40 -7.93 9.29
C ILE A 257 -2.07 -6.61 9.71
N TYR A 258 -1.67 -5.49 9.10
CA TYR A 258 -2.33 -4.21 9.40
C TYR A 258 -3.79 -4.18 8.95
N VAL A 259 -4.10 -4.74 7.77
CA VAL A 259 -5.49 -4.87 7.29
C VAL A 259 -6.32 -5.68 8.28
N GLU A 260 -5.80 -6.82 8.76
CA GLU A 260 -6.48 -7.65 9.76
C GLU A 260 -6.69 -6.90 11.08
N LYS A 261 -5.69 -6.15 11.56
CA LYS A 261 -5.82 -5.30 12.76
C LYS A 261 -6.87 -4.21 12.59
N PHE A 262 -6.92 -3.57 11.42
CA PHE A 262 -7.95 -2.56 11.13
C PHE A 262 -9.35 -3.18 11.16
N LYS A 263 -9.52 -4.35 10.54
CA LYS A 263 -10.78 -5.09 10.57
C LYS A 263 -11.19 -5.43 12.01
N GLN A 264 -10.25 -5.86 12.85
CA GLN A 264 -10.52 -6.14 14.25
C GLN A 264 -10.98 -4.90 15.03
N VAL A 265 -10.38 -3.73 14.77
CA VAL A 265 -10.80 -2.47 15.39
C VAL A 265 -12.20 -2.07 14.92
N GLU A 266 -12.48 -2.20 13.62
CA GLU A 266 -13.79 -1.95 13.03
C GLU A 266 -14.87 -2.86 13.65
N ASP A 267 -14.62 -4.17 13.75
CA ASP A 267 -15.51 -5.13 14.39
C ASP A 267 -15.76 -4.78 15.86
N THR A 268 -14.72 -4.40 16.60
CA THR A 268 -14.84 -3.97 18.00
C THR A 268 -15.68 -2.69 18.13
N LEU A 269 -15.48 -1.73 17.22
CA LEU A 269 -16.22 -0.48 17.21
C LEU A 269 -17.70 -0.73 16.90
N ASN A 270 -18.00 -1.58 15.91
CA ASN A 270 -19.37 -1.98 15.58
C ASN A 270 -20.06 -2.68 16.75
N ASN A 271 -19.39 -3.66 17.38
CA ASN A 271 -19.92 -4.32 18.58
C ASN A 271 -20.17 -3.32 19.71
N SER A 272 -19.26 -2.36 19.91
CA SER A 272 -19.44 -1.32 20.95
C SER A 272 -20.63 -0.40 20.63
N ASN A 273 -20.84 -0.03 19.37
CA ASN A 273 -21.97 0.79 18.93
C ASN A 273 -23.31 0.07 19.16
N GLU A 274 -23.38 -1.23 18.85
CA GLU A 274 -24.56 -2.05 19.15
C GLU A 274 -24.85 -2.09 20.65
N LEU A 275 -23.82 -2.25 21.48
CA LEU A 275 -23.96 -2.25 22.94
C LEU A 275 -24.42 -0.88 23.48
N PHE A 276 -23.94 0.22 22.91
CA PHE A 276 -24.44 1.55 23.27
C PHE A 276 -25.90 1.75 22.87
N LEU A 277 -26.32 1.23 21.72
CA LEU A 277 -27.71 1.29 21.28
C LEU A 277 -28.63 0.47 22.20
N THR A 278 -28.21 -0.73 22.62
CA THR A 278 -28.99 -1.53 23.58
C THR A 278 -29.08 -0.84 24.94
N PHE A 279 -27.97 -0.34 25.49
CA PHE A 279 -27.99 0.40 26.75
C PHE A 279 -28.88 1.65 26.68
N ARG A 280 -28.83 2.39 25.58
CA ARG A 280 -29.71 3.55 25.38
C ARG A 280 -31.18 3.14 25.40
N LYS A 281 -31.53 2.06 24.70
CA LYS A 281 -32.90 1.53 24.67
C LYS A 281 -33.34 1.07 26.06
N GLU A 282 -32.50 0.36 26.80
CA GLU A 282 -32.78 -0.08 28.17
C GLU A 282 -32.95 1.11 29.13
N MET A 283 -32.11 2.15 29.03
CA MET A 283 -32.27 3.36 29.83
C MET A 283 -33.58 4.09 29.52
N GLU A 284 -33.99 4.16 28.24
CA GLU A 284 -35.28 4.74 27.86
C GLU A 284 -36.47 3.94 28.40
N GLU A 285 -36.39 2.60 28.36
CA GLU A 285 -37.40 1.72 28.96
C GLU A 285 -37.45 1.85 30.47
N MET A 286 -36.30 1.90 31.14
CA MET A 286 -36.21 2.12 32.57
C MET A 286 -36.81 3.47 32.96
N SER A 287 -36.49 4.55 32.24
CA SER A 287 -37.07 5.88 32.46
C SER A 287 -38.60 5.89 32.30
N LYS A 288 -39.13 5.19 31.27
CA LYS A 288 -40.58 5.02 31.09
C LYS A 288 -41.21 4.23 32.25
N LYS A 289 -40.54 3.17 32.73
CA LYS A 289 -41.00 2.37 33.87
C LYS A 289 -41.04 3.19 35.15
N THR A 290 -40.00 3.97 35.45
CA THR A 290 -39.96 4.88 36.60
C THR A 290 -41.13 5.86 36.57
N LYS A 291 -41.38 6.53 35.44
CA LYS A 291 -42.52 7.45 35.28
C LYS A 291 -43.89 6.78 35.48
N ARG A 292 -44.05 5.51 35.08
CA ARG A 292 -45.28 4.75 35.31
C ARG A 292 -45.47 4.44 36.80
N LEU A 293 -44.43 3.95 37.45
CA LEU A 293 -44.45 3.64 38.89
C LEU A 293 -44.71 4.89 39.73
N GLU A 294 -44.12 6.04 39.39
CA GLU A 294 -44.41 7.32 40.05
C GLU A 294 -45.88 7.72 39.95
N LYS A 295 -46.50 7.55 38.77
CA LYS A 295 -47.94 7.82 38.57
C LYS A 295 -48.83 6.86 39.35
N GLU A 296 -48.49 5.57 39.35
CA GLU A 296 -49.22 4.55 40.10
C GLU A 296 -49.13 4.82 41.61
N ASN A 297 -47.93 5.14 42.12
CA ASN A 297 -47.70 5.48 43.52
C ASN A 297 -48.52 6.72 43.92
N LEU A 298 -48.49 7.80 43.13
CA LEU A 298 -49.33 8.98 43.36
C LEU A 298 -50.83 8.63 43.39
N THR A 299 -51.27 7.72 42.52
CA THR A 299 -52.66 7.27 42.47
C THR A 299 -53.03 6.46 43.71
N LEU A 300 -52.14 5.58 44.17
CA LEU A 300 -52.31 4.82 45.41
C LEU A 300 -52.37 5.73 46.63
N THR A 301 -51.50 6.74 46.73
CA THR A 301 -51.57 7.75 47.80
C THR A 301 -52.91 8.47 47.79
N ARG A 302 -53.39 8.93 46.62
CA ARG A 302 -54.72 9.58 46.51
C ARG A 302 -55.87 8.66 46.94
N LYS A 303 -55.82 7.38 46.56
CA LYS A 303 -56.82 6.38 46.98
C LYS A 303 -56.76 6.14 48.49
N HIS A 304 -55.57 5.98 49.04
CA HIS A 304 -55.35 5.82 50.47
C HIS A 304 -55.94 7.01 51.26
N ASP A 305 -55.65 8.24 50.83
CA ASP A 305 -56.16 9.45 51.48
C ASP A 305 -57.68 9.56 51.36
N GLN A 306 -58.26 9.16 50.22
CA GLN A 306 -59.71 9.12 50.04
C GLN A 306 -60.37 8.07 50.94
N THR A 307 -59.81 6.86 51.02
CA THR A 307 -60.32 5.82 51.91
C THR A 307 -60.24 6.26 53.37
N ASN A 308 -59.15 6.89 53.78
CA ASN A 308 -59.01 7.43 55.14
C ASN A 308 -60.07 8.50 55.43
N ARG A 309 -60.35 9.41 54.49
CA ARG A 309 -61.46 10.37 54.61
C ARG A 309 -62.81 9.67 54.77
N ASN A 310 -63.13 8.70 53.93
CA ASN A 310 -64.39 7.95 54.01
C ASN A 310 -64.53 7.21 55.35
N ILE A 311 -63.44 6.63 55.87
CA ILE A 311 -63.43 5.95 57.18
C ILE A 311 -63.73 6.94 58.31
N LEU A 312 -63.14 8.14 58.27
CA LEU A 312 -63.43 9.20 59.24
C LEU A 312 -64.90 9.62 59.19
N GLU A 313 -65.44 9.86 57.99
CA GLU A 313 -66.86 10.21 57.80
C GLU A 313 -67.79 9.11 58.33
N MET A 314 -67.52 7.84 58.03
CA MET A 314 -68.29 6.70 58.57
C MET A 314 -68.19 6.59 60.10
N ALA A 315 -67.01 6.86 60.67
CA ALA A 315 -66.83 6.86 62.13
C ALA A 315 -67.63 8.00 62.79
N GLU A 316 -67.65 9.19 62.18
CA GLU A 316 -68.46 10.33 62.63
C GLU A 316 -69.96 10.06 62.51
N GLU A 317 -70.42 9.46 61.41
CA GLU A 317 -71.81 9.04 61.24
C GLU A 317 -72.22 7.97 62.25
N ARG A 318 -71.38 6.94 62.44
CA ARG A 318 -71.61 5.92 63.46
C ARG A 318 -71.71 6.53 64.86
N ASN A 319 -70.83 7.47 65.21
CA ASN A 319 -70.90 8.18 66.49
C ASN A 319 -72.20 8.99 66.63
N ARG A 320 -72.66 9.67 65.57
CA ARG A 320 -73.95 10.37 65.56
C ARG A 320 -75.12 9.41 65.77
N ASN A 321 -75.17 8.31 65.01
CA ASN A 321 -76.21 7.30 65.12
C ASN A 321 -76.23 6.64 66.50
N GLN A 322 -75.06 6.37 67.08
CA GLN A 322 -74.93 5.84 68.44
C GLN A 322 -75.51 6.80 69.48
N GLN A 323 -75.21 8.11 69.39
CA GLN A 323 -75.79 9.12 70.26
C GLN A 323 -77.31 9.23 70.11
N GLU A 324 -77.83 9.12 68.89
CA GLU A 324 -79.29 9.09 68.65
C GLU A 324 -79.95 7.84 69.22
N LEU A 325 -79.35 6.67 69.00
CA LEU A 325 -79.82 5.39 69.55
C LEU A 325 -79.89 5.45 71.08
N GLU A 326 -78.87 6.01 71.73
CA GLU A 326 -78.85 6.22 73.18
C GLU A 326 -79.97 7.17 73.64
N LYS A 327 -80.27 8.23 72.87
CA LYS A 327 -81.42 9.12 73.16
C LYS A 327 -82.74 8.36 73.06
N TYR A 328 -82.93 7.54 72.03
CA TYR A 328 -84.14 6.72 71.87
C TYR A 328 -84.24 5.64 72.96
N GLN A 329 -83.15 4.95 73.29
CA GLN A 329 -83.11 3.98 74.39
C GLN A 329 -83.49 4.60 75.73
N LYS A 330 -83.00 5.81 76.03
CA LYS A 330 -83.41 6.57 77.23
C LYS A 330 -84.91 6.90 77.23
N LYS A 331 -85.47 7.31 76.08
CA LYS A 331 -86.92 7.55 75.93
C LYS A 331 -87.72 6.27 76.11
N CYS A 332 -87.31 5.16 75.49
CA CYS A 332 -87.95 3.85 75.65
C CYS A 332 -87.91 3.38 77.10
N HIS A 333 -86.74 3.45 77.77
CA HIS A 333 -86.63 3.14 79.19
C HIS A 333 -87.56 4.00 80.06
N HIS A 334 -87.68 5.30 79.74
CA HIS A 334 -88.59 6.19 80.46
C HIS A 334 -90.05 5.79 80.26
N LEU A 335 -90.45 5.48 79.03
CA LEU A 335 -91.80 5.00 78.70
C LEU A 335 -92.08 3.64 79.34
N GLU A 336 -91.15 2.69 79.30
CA GLU A 336 -91.27 1.40 79.96
C GLU A 336 -91.41 1.57 81.49
N ALA A 337 -90.62 2.46 82.09
CA ALA A 337 -90.73 2.79 83.51
C ALA A 337 -92.06 3.48 83.86
N LEU A 338 -92.64 4.25 82.94
CA LEU A 338 -93.98 4.83 83.08
C LEU A 338 -95.06 3.74 82.98
N CYS A 339 -94.98 2.86 81.98
CA CYS A 339 -95.89 1.72 81.80
C CYS A 339 -95.84 0.75 83.00
N ARG A 340 -94.66 0.46 83.55
CA ARG A 340 -94.54 -0.35 84.79
C ARG A 340 -95.16 0.36 85.99
N ARG A 341 -94.91 1.67 86.18
CA ARG A 341 -95.58 2.46 87.23
C ARG A 341 -97.09 2.48 87.08
N MET A 342 -97.60 2.60 85.86
CA MET A 342 -99.03 2.53 85.57
C MET A 342 -99.61 1.12 85.83
N GLN A 343 -98.87 0.05 85.51
CA GLN A 343 -99.27 -1.33 85.83
C GLN A 343 -99.23 -1.64 87.34
N GLU A 344 -98.28 -1.09 88.09
CA GLU A 344 -98.20 -1.21 89.55
C GLU A 344 -99.30 -0.42 90.28
N GLN A 345 -99.79 0.67 89.69
CA GLN A 345 -100.94 1.44 90.20
C GLN A 345 -102.31 0.91 89.73
N GLY A 346 -102.33 0.08 88.68
CA GLY A 346 -103.54 -0.54 88.13
C GLY A 346 -103.82 -1.92 88.71
N ARG A 347 -104.39 -2.00 89.92
CA ARG A 347 -105.08 -3.22 90.35
C ARG A 347 -106.42 -3.33 89.61
N GLY A 348 -106.49 -4.28 88.67
CA GLY A 348 -107.72 -4.89 88.17
C GLY A 348 -108.16 -4.44 86.77
N HIS A 349 -108.05 -5.34 85.78
CA HIS A 349 -109.16 -5.94 85.01
C HIS A 349 -108.58 -6.66 83.78
N GLY A 350 -108.97 -7.92 83.59
CA GLY A 350 -108.62 -8.71 82.42
C GLY A 350 -109.53 -8.47 81.22
N PHE A 351 -109.10 -9.04 80.09
CA PHE A 351 -109.83 -9.56 78.89
C PHE A 351 -108.86 -9.46 77.70
N THR A 352 -108.29 -10.55 77.17
CA THR A 352 -108.78 -11.53 76.16
C THR A 352 -109.17 -10.94 74.80
N GLY A 353 -108.59 -11.54 73.75
CA GLY A 353 -109.08 -11.57 72.37
C GLY A 353 -108.64 -10.36 71.52
N GLY A 354 -108.21 -10.49 70.27
CA GLY A 354 -108.12 -11.63 69.37
C GLY A 354 -107.77 -11.10 67.96
N ASP A 355 -107.02 -11.93 67.23
CA ASP A 355 -106.94 -12.12 65.78
C ASP A 355 -106.49 -11.05 64.75
N SER A 356 -105.48 -11.53 64.00
CA SER A 356 -105.34 -11.52 62.53
C SER A 356 -104.99 -10.23 61.77
N ASN A 357 -103.76 -10.19 61.24
CA ASN A 357 -103.59 -10.29 59.78
C ASN A 357 -102.15 -10.61 59.34
N ASN A 358 -102.12 -11.40 58.27
CA ASN A 358 -101.02 -12.07 57.62
C ASN A 358 -100.38 -11.17 56.54
N VAL A 359 -99.03 -11.13 56.46
CA VAL A 359 -98.27 -10.82 55.22
C VAL A 359 -96.95 -11.61 55.23
N GLU A 360 -96.99 -12.76 54.59
CA GLU A 360 -96.09 -13.22 53.51
C GLU A 360 -94.56 -12.96 53.57
N GLN A 361 -93.84 -14.09 53.68
CA GLN A 361 -92.53 -14.46 53.10
C GLN A 361 -91.51 -13.37 52.70
N ALA A 362 -90.29 -13.47 53.27
CA ALA A 362 -89.07 -13.72 52.49
C ALA A 362 -87.90 -14.10 53.39
N SER A 363 -87.28 -15.25 53.09
CA SER A 363 -85.98 -15.67 53.60
C SER A 363 -84.88 -14.71 53.12
N ILE A 364 -84.24 -13.99 54.04
CA ILE A 364 -83.03 -13.20 53.75
C ILE A 364 -81.83 -14.14 53.82
N GLU A 365 -81.37 -14.60 52.64
CA GLU A 365 -80.01 -15.08 52.49
C GLU A 365 -79.03 -13.95 52.85
N LYS A 366 -78.04 -14.26 53.70
CA LYS A 366 -76.90 -13.36 53.94
C LYS A 366 -76.10 -13.22 52.65
N PRO A 367 -75.85 -12.02 52.10
CA PRO A 367 -74.88 -11.86 51.05
C PRO A 367 -73.48 -12.08 51.63
N VAL A 368 -72.81 -13.13 51.17
CA VAL A 368 -71.37 -13.33 51.36
C VAL A 368 -70.66 -12.31 50.47
N PHE A 369 -70.11 -11.26 51.05
CA PHE A 369 -69.14 -10.39 50.37
C PHE A 369 -67.78 -11.08 50.37
N GLY A 370 -67.45 -11.72 49.25
CA GLY A 370 -66.09 -12.10 48.89
C GLY A 370 -65.87 -11.75 47.41
N PRO A 371 -64.71 -11.19 47.01
CA PRO A 371 -64.43 -10.90 45.61
C PRO A 371 -64.39 -12.21 44.80
N PRO A 372 -64.82 -12.21 43.51
CA PRO A 372 -64.76 -13.40 42.68
C PRO A 372 -63.29 -13.81 42.44
N PRO A 373 -63.00 -15.12 42.28
CA PRO A 373 -61.66 -15.59 41.98
C PRO A 373 -61.23 -15.12 40.58
N PRO A 374 -59.94 -14.87 40.34
CA PRO A 374 -59.45 -14.39 39.05
C PRO A 374 -59.64 -15.46 37.96
N PRO A 375 -59.84 -15.05 36.69
CA PRO A 375 -59.93 -16.00 35.57
C PRO A 375 -58.64 -16.81 35.43
N ALA A 376 -58.79 -18.10 35.17
CA ALA A 376 -57.68 -18.99 34.86
C ALA A 376 -56.89 -18.48 33.64
N LEU A 377 -55.57 -18.40 33.79
CA LEU A 377 -54.62 -18.12 32.72
C LEU A 377 -54.76 -19.21 31.65
N ALA A 378 -55.34 -18.83 30.51
CA ALA A 378 -55.33 -19.65 29.31
C ALA A 378 -53.91 -19.71 28.75
N GLU A 379 -53.49 -20.94 28.48
CA GLU A 379 -52.21 -21.37 27.95
C GLU A 379 -51.82 -20.60 26.68
N ALA A 380 -50.64 -19.98 26.70
CA ALA A 380 -49.97 -19.52 25.50
C ALA A 380 -49.35 -20.74 24.79
N ARG A 381 -49.99 -21.13 23.68
CA ARG A 381 -49.47 -22.08 22.70
C ARG A 381 -48.05 -21.67 22.27
N THR A 382 -47.10 -22.57 22.43
CA THR A 382 -45.82 -22.53 21.72
C THR A 382 -46.04 -23.09 20.32
N ASN A 383 -45.89 -22.24 19.30
CA ASN A 383 -45.79 -22.70 17.92
C ASN A 383 -44.32 -22.53 17.49
N GLY A 384 -43.72 -23.65 17.13
CA GLY A 384 -42.29 -23.75 16.83
C GLY A 384 -41.91 -23.24 15.44
N ASN A 385 -40.60 -23.11 15.24
CA ASN A 385 -39.96 -23.52 13.98
C ASN A 385 -38.44 -23.57 14.16
N LYS A 386 -37.87 -24.78 14.18
CA LYS A 386 -36.47 -25.01 13.81
C LYS A 386 -36.39 -26.32 13.03
N ASN A 387 -36.45 -26.18 11.70
CA ASN A 387 -35.87 -27.15 10.79
C ASN A 387 -34.40 -26.74 10.53
N ILE A 388 -33.51 -27.62 10.97
CA ILE A 388 -32.39 -28.22 10.23
C ILE A 388 -31.87 -27.40 9.04
N ILE A 389 -30.62 -26.91 9.14
CA ILE A 389 -29.65 -27.00 8.04
C ILE A 389 -28.31 -27.46 8.62
N SER A 390 -27.82 -28.54 8.03
CA SER A 390 -26.51 -29.18 8.14
C SER A 390 -25.35 -28.26 7.75
N PHE A 391 -24.23 -28.35 8.48
CA PHE A 391 -22.89 -28.55 7.93
C PHE A 391 -22.02 -29.27 8.97
#